data_AF-A0A9W6YRR8-F1
#
_entry.id   AF-A0A9W6YRR8-F1
#
_cell.length_a   1.000
_cell.length_b   1.000
_cell.length_c   1.000
_cell.angle_alpha   90.00
_cell.angle_beta   90.00
_cell.angle_gamma   90.00
#
_symmetry.space_group_name_H-M   'P 1'
#
loop_
_entity.id
_entity.type
_entity.pdbx_description
1 polymer ?
#
loop_
_entity_poly.entity_id
_entity_poly.type
_entity_poly.pdbx_seq_one_letter_code
_entity_poly.pdbx_strand_id
1 'polypeptide(L)'
;MSATAALNKIVQDWTPLSSKNRRSIHNYLNSSLPTAGPTVLVDLLPVEEQDDVFISKPAYPHPGYDSEQMYNIQIEHRQPIGLIDYIAFYFLRLLRNLFDYMTGYTEPQDKSEQIAIANGAERMTVEKWMARFIVLESVAGIPGSVAGCLRHLRSLRRFRRDMAWIETLHDEAYNEKMHLLTFLKIAKPTLLTRVSIYALQIVFAFFFTLVYFIYPNICHRFVGYLEEEAVKTYTRCIDDMELGLTPDLSNLQVPQIAIDYWNLSIDANFYVLIQYIRADEAKHREVNHTFANLETRGNDRNPFALHIEAANVPQPSKTLENHRGVGWEREDLIL
;
A
#
# COMPACT_ATOMS: atom_id res chain seq x y z
N MET A 1 -13.63 30.22 6.96
CA MET A 1 -13.94 28.86 7.45
C MET A 1 -12.64 28.25 7.92
N SER A 2 -12.55 27.72 9.14
CA SER A 2 -11.28 27.19 9.67
C SER A 2 -10.84 25.98 8.85
N ALA A 3 -9.52 25.77 8.69
CA ALA A 3 -8.97 24.61 7.99
C ALA A 3 -9.47 23.27 8.56
N THR A 4 -9.81 23.25 9.85
CA THR A 4 -10.48 22.14 10.56
C THR A 4 -11.91 21.85 10.06
N ALA A 5 -12.67 22.85 9.64
CA ALA A 5 -14.01 22.65 9.08
C ALA A 5 -13.98 22.13 7.63
N ALA A 6 -12.92 22.42 6.88
CA ALA A 6 -12.72 21.86 5.54
C ALA A 6 -12.27 20.39 5.61
N LEU A 7 -11.39 20.04 6.56
CA LEU A 7 -10.96 18.67 6.82
C LEU A 7 -12.10 17.76 7.31
N ASN A 8 -12.95 18.25 8.22
CA ASN A 8 -14.12 17.47 8.69
C ASN A 8 -15.16 17.21 7.58
N LYS A 9 -15.19 18.05 6.54
CA LYS A 9 -16.06 17.85 5.38
C LYS A 9 -15.51 16.78 4.43
N ILE A 10 -14.18 16.73 4.27
CA ILE A 10 -13.50 15.67 3.51
C ILE A 10 -13.71 14.32 4.19
N VAL A 11 -13.70 14.23 5.52
CA VAL A 11 -13.88 12.95 6.25
C VAL A 11 -15.32 12.38 6.15
N GLN A 12 -16.35 13.22 6.00
CA GLN A 12 -17.74 12.72 5.90
C GLN A 12 -18.07 12.05 4.55
N ASP A 13 -17.37 12.41 3.47
CA ASP A 13 -17.64 11.91 2.11
C ASP A 13 -16.98 10.54 1.80
N TRP A 14 -16.15 10.02 2.72
CA TRP A 14 -15.46 8.73 2.60
C TRP A 14 -16.09 7.59 3.43
N THR A 15 -17.32 7.77 3.89
CA THR A 15 -18.12 6.65 4.44
C THR A 15 -18.59 5.71 3.31
N PRO A 16 -18.67 4.38 3.56
CA PRO A 16 -19.24 3.44 2.60
C PRO A 16 -20.63 3.90 2.18
N LEU A 17 -20.88 3.98 0.87
CA LEU A 17 -22.15 4.50 0.38
C LEU A 17 -23.30 3.60 0.82
N SER A 18 -24.29 4.20 1.49
CA SER A 18 -25.56 3.53 1.78
C SER A 18 -26.18 2.98 0.49
N SER A 19 -26.93 1.88 0.59
CA SER A 19 -27.59 1.24 -0.56
C SER A 19 -28.46 2.20 -1.38
N LYS A 20 -28.98 3.26 -0.75
CA LYS A 20 -29.77 4.31 -1.39
C LYS A 20 -28.91 5.27 -2.23
N ASN A 21 -27.69 5.57 -1.79
CA ASN A 21 -26.75 6.40 -2.54
C ASN A 21 -26.14 5.65 -3.73
N ARG A 22 -25.89 4.33 -3.61
CA ARG A 22 -25.44 3.50 -4.76
C ARG A 22 -26.45 3.53 -5.91
N ARG A 23 -27.75 3.48 -5.60
CA ARG A 23 -28.82 3.61 -6.61
C ARG A 23 -28.87 4.98 -7.30
N SER A 24 -28.53 6.07 -6.60
CA SER A 24 -28.57 7.40 -7.22
C SER A 24 -27.36 7.62 -8.13
N ILE A 25 -26.19 7.07 -7.81
CA ILE A 25 -24.99 7.17 -8.64
C ILE A 25 -25.10 6.34 -9.92
N HIS A 26 -25.81 5.21 -9.87
CA HIS A 26 -26.13 4.46 -11.09
C HIS A 26 -26.89 5.28 -12.14
N ASN A 27 -27.61 6.34 -11.73
CA ASN A 27 -28.30 7.24 -12.65
C ASN A 27 -27.37 8.30 -13.28
N TYR A 28 -26.14 8.48 -12.77
CA TYR A 28 -25.13 9.42 -13.28
C TYR A 28 -24.10 8.77 -14.22
N LEU A 29 -24.06 7.44 -14.26
CA LEU A 29 -23.34 6.74 -15.32
C LEU A 29 -24.13 6.93 -16.61
N ASN A 30 -23.51 7.54 -17.63
CA ASN A 30 -24.05 7.45 -18.98
C ASN A 30 -24.30 5.97 -19.30
N SER A 31 -25.37 5.67 -20.05
CA SER A 31 -25.87 4.31 -20.33
C SER A 31 -24.84 3.33 -20.93
N SER A 32 -23.64 3.83 -21.26
CA SER A 32 -22.41 3.07 -21.50
C SER A 32 -21.20 3.95 -21.11
N LEU A 33 -20.28 3.44 -20.28
CA LEU A 33 -19.00 4.10 -20.01
C LEU A 33 -18.22 4.31 -21.33
N PRO A 34 -17.51 5.43 -21.50
CA PRO A 34 -16.76 5.68 -22.73
C PRO A 34 -15.57 4.74 -22.88
N THR A 35 -15.17 4.49 -24.13
CA THR A 35 -13.90 3.80 -24.43
C THR A 35 -12.75 4.61 -23.86
N ALA A 36 -12.02 4.04 -22.91
CA ALA A 36 -10.86 4.69 -22.31
C ALA A 36 -9.65 4.55 -23.24
N GLY A 37 -8.69 5.48 -23.13
CA GLY A 37 -7.41 5.36 -23.84
C GLY A 37 -6.63 4.12 -23.38
N PRO A 38 -5.97 3.37 -24.29
CA PRO A 38 -5.17 2.21 -23.91
C PRO A 38 -3.91 2.65 -23.14
N THR A 39 -3.39 1.77 -22.28
CA THR A 39 -2.02 1.89 -21.76
C THR A 39 -1.08 0.98 -22.54
N VAL A 40 0.18 1.39 -22.67
CA VAL A 40 1.24 0.60 -23.31
C VAL A 40 2.15 -0.10 -22.30
N LEU A 41 1.81 0.01 -21.01
CA LEU A 41 2.67 -0.44 -19.92
C LEU A 41 2.52 -1.94 -19.63
N VAL A 42 1.33 -2.50 -19.84
CA VAL A 42 1.04 -3.91 -19.56
C VAL A 42 0.11 -4.49 -20.63
N ASP A 43 0.20 -5.80 -20.82
CA ASP A 43 -0.80 -6.59 -21.55
C ASP A 43 -1.54 -7.48 -20.55
N LEU A 44 -2.87 -7.56 -20.65
CA LEU A 44 -3.62 -8.54 -19.86
C LEU A 44 -3.26 -9.95 -20.29
N LEU A 45 -3.17 -10.85 -19.32
CA LEU A 45 -2.99 -12.27 -19.58
C LEU A 45 -4.36 -12.89 -19.87
N PRO A 46 -4.42 -13.91 -20.75
CA PRO A 46 -5.59 -14.79 -20.76
C PRO A 46 -5.71 -15.46 -19.39
N VAL A 47 -6.91 -15.91 -19.05
CA VAL A 47 -7.11 -16.75 -17.86
C VAL A 47 -6.31 -18.05 -18.07
N GLU A 48 -5.10 -18.12 -17.52
CA GLU A 48 -4.25 -19.30 -17.55
C GLU A 48 -4.63 -20.27 -16.43
N GLU A 49 -4.50 -21.57 -16.69
CA GLU A 49 -4.41 -22.57 -15.64
C GLU A 49 -3.19 -22.27 -14.77
N GLN A 50 -3.40 -22.22 -13.47
CA GLN A 50 -2.41 -21.81 -12.50
C GLN A 50 -1.28 -22.85 -12.43
N ASP A 51 -0.03 -22.40 -12.60
CA ASP A 51 1.15 -23.28 -12.46
C ASP A 51 1.42 -23.53 -10.96
N ASP A 52 0.69 -24.49 -10.40
CA ASP A 52 0.72 -24.84 -8.97
C ASP A 52 1.73 -25.95 -8.65
N VAL A 53 2.52 -26.38 -9.63
CA VAL A 53 3.32 -27.62 -9.53
C VAL A 53 4.41 -27.53 -8.45
N PHE A 54 4.87 -26.32 -8.10
CA PHE A 54 5.94 -26.10 -7.13
C PHE A 54 5.67 -24.93 -6.15
N ILE A 55 4.52 -24.92 -5.48
CA ILE A 55 4.23 -23.94 -4.43
C ILE A 55 4.86 -24.38 -3.09
N SER A 56 5.70 -23.52 -2.53
CA SER A 56 6.25 -23.69 -1.17
C SER A 56 5.44 -22.86 -0.16
N LYS A 57 5.42 -23.29 1.10
CA LYS A 57 4.78 -22.50 2.17
C LYS A 57 5.43 -21.12 2.27
N PRO A 58 4.65 -20.05 2.48
CA PRO A 58 5.22 -18.72 2.60
C PRO A 58 6.14 -18.65 3.82
N ALA A 59 7.32 -18.06 3.65
CA ALA A 59 8.28 -17.89 4.73
C ALA A 59 7.73 -16.95 5.83
N TYR A 60 6.91 -15.99 5.41
CA TYR A 60 6.15 -15.09 6.26
C TYR A 60 4.67 -15.28 5.94
N PRO A 61 3.92 -16.07 6.74
CA PRO A 61 2.49 -16.27 6.52
C PRO A 61 1.70 -15.02 6.89
N HIS A 62 0.69 -14.69 6.10
CA HIS A 62 -0.17 -13.54 6.38
C HIS A 62 -0.95 -13.75 7.69
N PRO A 63 -1.01 -12.74 8.60
CA PRO A 63 -1.63 -12.89 9.92
C PRO A 63 -3.17 -12.99 9.88
N GLY A 64 -3.79 -12.60 8.76
CA GLY A 64 -5.23 -12.48 8.61
C GLY A 64 -5.75 -11.18 9.23
N TYR A 65 -6.87 -10.69 8.71
CA TYR A 65 -7.52 -9.49 9.22
C TYR A 65 -9.00 -9.73 9.49
N ASP A 66 -9.52 -9.06 10.51
CA ASP A 66 -10.95 -8.97 10.70
C ASP A 66 -11.57 -8.06 9.63
N SER A 67 -12.72 -8.47 9.11
CA SER A 67 -13.36 -7.76 8.01
C SER A 67 -13.84 -6.38 8.42
N GLU A 68 -14.40 -6.22 9.63
CA GLU A 68 -14.86 -4.92 10.14
C GLU A 68 -13.68 -3.94 10.27
N GLN A 69 -12.54 -4.43 10.79
CA GLN A 69 -11.31 -3.65 10.86
C GLN A 69 -10.83 -3.19 9.48
N MET A 70 -10.83 -4.07 8.47
CA MET A 70 -10.45 -3.70 7.10
C MET A 70 -11.38 -2.64 6.49
N TYR A 71 -12.70 -2.74 6.71
CA TYR A 71 -13.66 -1.75 6.22
C TYR A 71 -13.48 -0.38 6.87
N ASN A 72 -13.01 -0.35 8.12
CA ASN A 72 -12.83 0.88 8.89
C ASN A 72 -11.52 1.62 8.60
N ILE A 73 -10.61 1.05 7.80
CA ILE A 73 -9.36 1.72 7.40
C ILE A 73 -9.67 3.05 6.72
N GLN A 74 -9.06 4.12 7.24
CA GLN A 74 -9.18 5.47 6.71
C GLN A 74 -7.91 5.92 5.98
N ILE A 75 -8.10 6.85 5.06
CA ILE A 75 -7.03 7.69 4.54
C ILE A 75 -6.64 8.66 5.66
N GLU A 76 -5.48 8.43 6.25
CA GLU A 76 -4.92 9.26 7.31
C GLU A 76 -3.61 9.88 6.83
N HIS A 77 -3.25 11.04 7.38
CA HIS A 77 -2.03 11.74 7.03
C HIS A 77 -1.30 12.20 8.29
N ARG A 78 -0.03 11.79 8.42
CA ARG A 78 0.84 12.29 9.48
C ARG A 78 1.45 13.63 9.09
N GLN A 79 1.15 14.68 9.86
CA GLN A 79 1.78 15.99 9.63
C GLN A 79 3.30 15.90 9.78
N PRO A 80 4.09 16.41 8.82
CA PRO A 80 5.54 16.43 8.94
C PRO A 80 5.98 17.34 10.07
N ILE A 81 6.83 16.83 10.98
CA ILE A 81 7.36 17.59 12.12
C ILE A 81 8.87 17.72 11.98
N GLY A 82 9.34 18.96 11.86
CA GLY A 82 10.76 19.28 11.72
C GLY A 82 11.32 19.04 10.32
N LEU A 83 12.58 19.45 10.11
CA LEU A 83 13.18 19.51 8.77
C LEU A 83 13.21 18.16 8.05
N ILE A 84 13.49 17.09 8.79
CA ILE A 84 13.65 15.74 8.26
C ILE A 84 12.35 15.21 7.66
N ASP A 85 11.24 15.35 8.40
CA ASP A 85 9.93 14.86 7.94
C ASP A 85 9.46 15.67 6.73
N TYR A 86 9.72 16.98 6.70
CA TYR A 86 9.43 17.80 5.53
C TYR A 86 10.22 17.36 4.30
N ILE A 87 11.51 17.01 4.44
CA ILE A 87 12.31 16.49 3.32
C ILE A 87 11.70 15.18 2.81
N ALA A 88 11.38 14.23 3.70
CA ALA A 88 10.77 12.96 3.32
C ALA A 88 9.43 13.17 2.59
N PHE A 89 8.55 14.02 3.14
CA PHE A 89 7.23 14.30 2.58
C PHE A 89 7.31 14.95 1.19
N TYR A 90 8.07 16.04 1.04
CA TYR A 90 8.15 16.73 -0.25
C TYR A 90 8.88 15.93 -1.31
N PHE A 91 9.86 15.11 -0.92
CA PHE A 91 10.51 14.18 -1.85
C PHE A 91 9.53 13.10 -2.33
N LEU A 92 8.73 12.52 -1.43
CA LEU A 92 7.66 11.60 -1.82
C LEU A 92 6.65 12.27 -2.76
N ARG A 93 6.18 13.48 -2.44
CA ARG A 93 5.25 14.23 -3.31
C ARG A 93 5.85 14.49 -4.70
N LEU A 94 7.15 14.79 -4.79
CA LEU A 94 7.85 14.94 -6.07
C LEU A 94 7.81 13.64 -6.89
N LEU A 95 8.16 12.51 -6.27
CA LEU A 95 8.15 11.20 -6.92
C LEU A 95 6.75 10.80 -7.37
N ARG A 96 5.74 11.00 -6.51
CA ARG A 96 4.33 10.75 -6.82
C ARG A 96 3.86 11.55 -8.02
N ASN A 97 4.11 12.87 -8.01
CA ASN A 97 3.72 13.75 -9.11
C ASN A 97 4.41 13.38 -10.43
N LEU A 98 5.70 13.02 -10.38
CA LEU A 98 6.44 12.58 -11.56
C LEU A 98 5.86 11.26 -12.12
N PHE A 99 5.56 10.31 -11.25
CA PHE A 99 4.97 9.03 -11.63
C PHE A 99 3.57 9.20 -12.25
N ASP A 100 2.71 9.99 -11.61
CA ASP A 100 1.35 10.25 -12.10
C ASP A 100 1.39 10.96 -13.46
N TYR A 101 2.30 11.94 -13.62
CA TYR A 101 2.53 12.61 -14.91
C TYR A 101 3.00 11.63 -16.00
N MET A 102 3.99 10.77 -15.72
CA MET A 102 4.53 9.81 -16.70
C MET A 102 3.52 8.72 -17.09
N THR A 103 2.61 8.37 -16.19
CA THR A 103 1.61 7.32 -16.42
C THR A 103 0.28 7.86 -16.96
N GLY A 104 0.10 9.18 -16.98
CA GLY A 104 -1.17 9.81 -17.36
C GLY A 104 -2.28 9.53 -16.34
N TYR A 105 -1.92 9.31 -15.07
CA TYR A 105 -2.85 9.07 -14.00
C TYR A 105 -3.29 10.40 -13.37
N THR A 106 -4.61 10.62 -13.30
CA THR A 106 -5.21 11.83 -12.71
C THR A 106 -5.79 11.48 -11.34
N GLU A 107 -5.23 12.01 -10.25
CA GLU A 107 -5.73 11.83 -8.89
C GLU A 107 -6.96 12.75 -8.65
N PRO A 108 -8.14 12.20 -8.30
CA PRO A 108 -9.32 13.00 -7.98
C PRO A 108 -9.18 13.68 -6.61
N GLN A 109 -9.72 14.88 -6.48
CA GLN A 109 -9.85 15.57 -5.18
C GLN A 109 -11.04 15.06 -4.37
N ASP A 110 -12.10 14.62 -5.05
CA ASP A 110 -13.31 14.08 -4.44
C ASP A 110 -14.03 13.06 -5.36
N LYS A 111 -15.09 12.43 -4.83
CA LYS A 111 -15.88 11.44 -5.55
C LYS A 111 -16.57 12.00 -6.80
N SER A 112 -16.92 13.29 -6.82
CA SER A 112 -17.54 13.92 -7.99
C SER A 112 -16.54 14.05 -9.13
N GLU A 113 -15.31 14.47 -8.82
CA GLU A 113 -14.21 14.52 -9.79
C GLU A 113 -13.81 13.12 -10.25
N GLN A 114 -13.79 12.12 -9.37
CA GLN A 114 -13.55 10.72 -9.73
C GLN A 114 -14.56 10.22 -10.77
N ILE A 115 -15.85 10.50 -10.57
CA ILE A 115 -16.91 10.19 -11.54
C ILE A 115 -16.70 10.98 -12.85
N ALA A 116 -16.27 12.25 -12.77
CA ALA A 116 -15.99 13.05 -13.96
C ALA A 116 -14.82 12.48 -14.79
N ILE A 117 -13.72 12.08 -14.14
CA ILE A 117 -12.57 11.41 -14.77
C ILE A 117 -13.02 10.10 -15.43
N ALA A 118 -13.83 9.31 -14.74
CA ALA A 118 -14.38 8.07 -15.27
C ALA A 118 -15.30 8.28 -16.49
N ASN A 119 -15.90 9.46 -16.65
CA ASN A 119 -16.67 9.81 -17.85
C ASN A 119 -15.81 10.41 -18.97
N GLY A 120 -14.48 10.46 -18.81
CA GLY A 120 -13.53 11.00 -19.79
C GLY A 120 -12.54 9.96 -20.34
N ALA A 121 -11.59 10.44 -21.15
CA ALA A 121 -10.52 9.60 -21.73
C ALA A 121 -9.53 9.08 -20.67
N GLU A 122 -9.45 9.77 -19.54
CA GLU A 122 -8.57 9.47 -18.41
C GLU A 122 -9.12 8.37 -17.49
N ARG A 123 -10.31 7.83 -17.77
CA ARG A 123 -10.91 6.71 -17.04
C ARG A 123 -9.89 5.59 -16.77
N MET A 124 -9.86 5.12 -15.53
CA MET A 124 -9.04 3.97 -15.15
C MET A 124 -9.65 2.69 -15.74
N THR A 125 -8.83 1.89 -16.42
CA THR A 125 -9.21 0.55 -16.90
C THR A 125 -8.50 -0.52 -16.08
N VAL A 126 -8.82 -1.79 -16.32
CA VAL A 126 -8.10 -2.91 -15.72
C VAL A 126 -6.61 -2.80 -16.01
N GLU A 127 -6.23 -2.55 -17.26
CA GLU A 127 -4.84 -2.41 -17.68
C GLU A 127 -4.15 -1.23 -16.99
N LYS A 128 -4.81 -0.08 -16.84
CA LYS A 128 -4.23 1.08 -16.17
C LYS A 128 -4.04 0.81 -14.67
N TRP A 129 -4.99 0.15 -14.02
CA TRP A 129 -4.85 -0.28 -12.62
C TRP A 129 -3.71 -1.28 -12.46
N MET A 130 -3.65 -2.31 -13.30
CA MET A 130 -2.58 -3.31 -13.26
C MET A 130 -1.21 -2.70 -13.54
N ALA A 131 -1.10 -1.80 -14.52
CA ALA A 131 0.14 -1.08 -14.80
C ALA A 131 0.61 -0.27 -13.58
N ARG A 132 -0.30 0.44 -12.92
CA ARG A 132 -0.01 1.22 -11.73
C ARG A 132 0.49 0.34 -10.60
N PHE A 133 -0.25 -0.72 -10.27
CA PHE A 133 0.13 -1.63 -9.18
C PHE A 133 1.46 -2.32 -9.48
N ILE A 134 1.61 -2.97 -10.65
CA ILE A 134 2.84 -3.69 -11.01
C ILE A 134 4.08 -2.79 -10.91
N VAL A 135 4.01 -1.53 -11.35
CA VAL A 135 5.17 -0.64 -11.27
C VAL A 135 5.45 -0.23 -9.82
N LEU A 136 4.43 0.14 -9.04
CA LEU A 136 4.63 0.56 -7.65
C LEU A 136 5.10 -0.60 -6.76
N GLU A 137 4.44 -1.77 -6.85
CA GLU A 137 4.79 -2.97 -6.08
C GLU A 137 6.18 -3.52 -6.45
N SER A 138 6.67 -3.26 -7.67
CA SER A 138 8.03 -3.63 -8.05
C SER A 138 9.12 -2.86 -7.29
N VAL A 139 8.77 -1.77 -6.63
CA VAL A 139 9.69 -0.92 -5.85
C VAL A 139 9.40 -1.02 -4.35
N ALA A 140 8.14 -1.22 -3.97
CA ALA A 140 7.69 -1.26 -2.57
C ALA A 140 8.38 -2.35 -1.73
N GLY A 141 8.80 -3.48 -2.33
CA GLY A 141 9.58 -4.51 -1.63
C GLY A 141 11.06 -4.17 -1.35
N ILE A 142 11.58 -3.05 -1.87
CA ILE A 142 13.00 -2.67 -1.72
C ILE A 142 13.32 -2.11 -0.32
N PRO A 143 12.56 -1.14 0.24
CA PRO A 143 12.85 -0.53 1.54
C PRO A 143 13.03 -1.55 2.67
N GLY A 144 12.05 -2.44 2.88
CA GLY A 144 12.11 -3.49 3.90
C GLY A 144 13.30 -4.44 3.71
N SER A 145 13.58 -4.83 2.46
CA SER A 145 14.72 -5.69 2.12
C SER A 145 16.07 -5.04 2.48
N VAL A 146 16.27 -3.78 2.08
CA VAL A 146 17.50 -3.02 2.34
C VAL A 146 17.65 -2.75 3.84
N ALA A 147 16.58 -2.28 4.49
CA ALA A 147 16.58 -1.97 5.91
C ALA A 147 16.89 -3.23 6.74
N GLY A 148 16.19 -4.34 6.49
CA GLY A 148 16.42 -5.63 7.14
C GLY A 148 17.86 -6.12 6.96
N CYS A 149 18.40 -6.06 5.74
CA CYS A 149 19.78 -6.44 5.45
C CYS A 149 20.81 -5.57 6.19
N LEU A 150 20.68 -4.24 6.15
CA LEU A 150 21.61 -3.33 6.81
C LEU A 150 21.57 -3.46 8.34
N ARG A 151 20.39 -3.73 8.91
CA ARG A 151 20.21 -4.05 10.33
C ARG A 151 20.80 -5.41 10.70
N HIS A 152 20.61 -6.43 9.85
CA HIS A 152 21.23 -7.74 10.01
C HIS A 152 22.76 -7.65 10.08
N LEU A 153 23.39 -6.99 9.09
CA LEU A 153 24.83 -6.74 9.09
C LEU A 153 25.27 -5.93 10.32
N ARG A 154 24.40 -5.07 10.87
CA ARG A 154 24.69 -4.28 12.06
C ARG A 154 24.67 -5.13 13.32
N SER A 155 23.68 -6.00 13.46
CA SER A 155 23.58 -6.97 14.55
C SER A 155 24.84 -7.83 14.62
N LEU A 156 25.25 -8.37 13.47
CA LEU A 156 26.47 -9.18 13.34
C LEU A 156 27.73 -8.42 13.73
N ARG A 157 28.01 -7.27 13.10
CA ARG A 157 29.26 -6.51 13.34
C ARG A 157 29.36 -5.89 14.74
N ARG A 158 28.23 -5.79 15.46
CA ARG A 158 28.19 -5.28 16.85
C ARG A 158 28.00 -6.38 17.89
N PHE A 159 27.78 -7.63 17.47
CA PHE A 159 27.48 -8.77 18.36
C PHE A 159 26.32 -8.48 19.33
N ARG A 160 25.23 -7.89 18.83
CA ARG A 160 24.04 -7.52 19.63
C ARG A 160 22.77 -8.04 19.01
N ARG A 161 21.76 -8.32 19.84
CA ARG A 161 20.39 -8.56 19.38
C ARG A 161 19.88 -7.36 18.60
N ASP A 162 19.06 -7.61 17.59
CA ASP A 162 18.43 -6.57 16.77
C ASP A 162 17.12 -6.02 17.38
N MET A 163 16.61 -6.70 18.41
CA MET A 163 15.33 -6.39 19.05
C MET A 163 14.11 -6.55 18.12
N ALA A 164 14.18 -7.57 17.25
CA ALA A 164 13.09 -8.05 16.37
C ALA A 164 12.64 -7.10 15.25
N TRP A 165 13.51 -6.19 14.80
CA TRP A 165 13.21 -5.32 13.65
C TRP A 165 13.42 -6.03 12.31
N ILE A 166 14.48 -6.83 12.16
CA ILE A 166 14.86 -7.51 10.92
C ILE A 166 13.71 -8.38 10.38
N GLU A 167 13.05 -9.14 11.27
CA GLU A 167 11.95 -10.02 10.88
C GLU A 167 10.79 -9.21 10.29
N THR A 168 10.32 -8.17 10.97
CA THR A 168 9.22 -7.31 10.47
C THR A 168 9.56 -6.62 9.15
N LEU A 169 10.81 -6.19 8.96
CA LEU A 169 11.22 -5.54 7.71
C LEU A 169 11.31 -6.51 6.54
N HIS A 170 11.68 -7.76 6.80
CA HIS A 170 11.67 -8.80 5.77
C HIS A 170 10.27 -9.36 5.52
N ASP A 171 9.40 -9.37 6.52
CA ASP A 171 7.98 -9.69 6.42
C ASP A 171 7.28 -8.67 5.49
N GLU A 172 7.44 -7.37 5.76
CA GLU A 172 6.96 -6.28 4.90
C GLU A 172 7.45 -6.47 3.46
N ALA A 173 8.76 -6.60 3.23
CA ALA A 173 9.29 -6.81 1.88
C ALA A 173 8.79 -8.09 1.19
N TYR A 174 8.48 -9.14 1.96
CA TYR A 174 7.87 -10.35 1.43
C TYR A 174 6.42 -10.11 1.03
N ASN A 175 5.66 -9.39 1.86
CA ASN A 175 4.27 -9.01 1.63
C ASN A 175 4.11 -8.19 0.33
N GLU A 176 4.91 -7.13 0.16
CA GLU A 176 4.95 -6.30 -1.06
C GLU A 176 5.24 -7.13 -2.33
N LYS A 177 6.15 -8.11 -2.22
CA LYS A 177 6.43 -9.04 -3.33
C LYS A 177 5.21 -9.92 -3.63
N MET A 178 4.44 -10.33 -2.62
CA MET A 178 3.21 -11.11 -2.84
C MET A 178 2.14 -10.27 -3.55
N HIS A 179 2.06 -8.96 -3.30
CA HIS A 179 1.21 -8.05 -4.07
C HIS A 179 1.63 -8.04 -5.54
N LEU A 180 2.92 -7.78 -5.81
CA LEU A 180 3.46 -7.78 -7.17
C LEU A 180 3.18 -9.09 -7.92
N LEU A 181 3.49 -10.24 -7.31
CA LEU A 181 3.30 -11.55 -7.94
C LEU A 181 1.82 -11.84 -8.20
N THR A 182 0.92 -11.34 -7.36
CA THR A 182 -0.53 -11.42 -7.55
C THR A 182 -0.96 -10.64 -8.79
N PHE A 183 -0.54 -9.38 -8.93
CA PHE A 183 -0.90 -8.58 -10.12
C PHE A 183 -0.26 -9.11 -11.41
N LEU A 184 0.93 -9.71 -11.33
CA LEU A 184 1.59 -10.36 -12.47
C LEU A 184 0.86 -11.60 -12.99
N LYS A 185 -0.06 -12.20 -12.21
CA LYS A 185 -0.96 -13.25 -12.69
C LYS A 185 -2.14 -12.72 -13.51
N ILE A 186 -2.35 -11.40 -13.51
CA ILE A 186 -3.44 -10.73 -14.22
C ILE A 186 -2.91 -10.01 -15.46
N ALA A 187 -1.75 -9.35 -15.35
CA ALA A 187 -1.15 -8.63 -16.44
C ALA A 187 0.37 -8.79 -16.49
N LYS A 188 0.93 -8.84 -17.70
CA LYS A 188 2.38 -8.86 -17.91
C LYS A 188 2.90 -7.46 -18.28
N PRO A 189 4.00 -6.99 -17.68
CA PRO A 189 4.62 -5.74 -18.10
C PRO A 189 5.24 -5.89 -19.49
N THR A 190 5.04 -4.87 -20.33
CA THR A 190 5.66 -4.80 -21.66
C THR A 190 7.19 -4.64 -21.54
N LEU A 191 7.92 -4.83 -22.64
CA LEU A 191 9.38 -4.68 -22.64
C LEU A 191 9.82 -3.30 -22.13
N LEU A 192 9.09 -2.25 -22.53
CA LEU A 192 9.35 -0.88 -22.06
C LEU A 192 9.26 -0.82 -20.53
N THR A 193 8.15 -1.27 -19.96
CA THR A 193 7.91 -1.28 -18.51
C THR A 193 8.96 -2.10 -17.77
N ARG A 194 9.34 -3.26 -18.30
CA ARG A 194 10.37 -4.11 -17.69
C ARG A 194 11.72 -3.41 -17.61
N VAL A 195 12.16 -2.77 -18.70
CA VAL A 195 13.41 -2.00 -18.72
C VAL A 195 13.34 -0.81 -17.74
N SER A 196 12.21 -0.11 -17.69
CA SER A 196 11.97 0.98 -16.75
C SER A 196 12.03 0.51 -15.29
N ILE A 197 11.41 -0.63 -14.95
CA ILE A 197 11.46 -1.23 -13.61
C ILE A 197 12.92 -1.55 -13.24
N TYR A 198 13.70 -2.20 -14.10
CA TYR A 198 15.12 -2.46 -13.80
C TYR A 198 15.90 -1.19 -13.50
N ALA A 199 15.74 -0.15 -14.32
CA ALA A 199 16.42 1.13 -14.10
C ALA A 199 15.98 1.78 -12.77
N LEU A 200 14.66 1.79 -12.50
CA LEU A 200 14.08 2.35 -11.29
C LEU A 200 14.57 1.62 -10.04
N GLN A 201 14.58 0.28 -10.05
CA GLN A 201 15.06 -0.53 -8.93
C GLN A 201 16.54 -0.29 -8.64
N ILE A 202 17.40 -0.22 -9.67
CA ILE A 202 18.83 0.05 -9.49
C ILE A 202 19.05 1.41 -8.82
N VAL A 203 18.41 2.45 -9.36
CA VAL A 203 18.54 3.83 -8.86
C VAL A 203 17.98 3.92 -7.45
N PHE A 204 16.75 3.47 -7.23
CA PHE A 204 16.08 3.57 -5.95
C PHE A 204 16.78 2.75 -4.87
N ALA A 205 17.15 1.49 -5.12
CA ALA A 205 17.85 0.67 -4.15
C ALA A 205 19.21 1.27 -3.76
N PHE A 206 19.96 1.81 -4.72
CA PHE A 206 21.24 2.46 -4.45
C PHE A 206 21.07 3.70 -3.55
N PHE A 207 20.19 4.62 -3.93
CA PHE A 207 19.95 5.84 -3.15
C PHE A 207 19.33 5.53 -1.78
N PHE A 208 18.35 4.63 -1.71
CA PHE A 208 17.73 4.23 -0.45
C PHE A 208 18.75 3.58 0.48
N THR A 209 19.64 2.72 -0.03
CA THR A 209 20.74 2.14 0.76
C THR A 209 21.66 3.21 1.34
N LEU A 210 22.07 4.19 0.53
CA LEU A 210 22.91 5.29 0.97
C LEU A 210 22.25 6.13 2.07
N VAL A 211 20.97 6.49 1.87
CA VAL A 211 20.22 7.29 2.84
C VAL A 211 19.97 6.47 4.11
N TYR A 212 19.56 5.21 4.02
CA TYR A 212 19.31 4.36 5.20
C TYR A 212 20.57 4.17 6.03
N PHE A 213 21.73 4.05 5.38
CA PHE A 213 23.01 3.95 6.06
C PHE A 213 23.27 5.18 6.94
N ILE A 214 22.92 6.39 6.49
CA ILE A 214 23.20 7.66 7.18
C ILE A 214 22.06 8.06 8.12
N TYR A 215 20.81 8.01 7.65
CA TYR A 215 19.60 8.51 8.30
C TYR A 215 18.40 7.54 8.18
N PRO A 216 18.40 6.41 8.91
CA PRO A 216 17.34 5.40 8.84
C PRO A 216 15.93 5.90 9.19
N ASN A 217 15.79 6.85 10.14
CA ASN A 217 14.50 7.42 10.51
C ASN A 217 13.83 8.15 9.33
N ILE A 218 14.61 8.80 8.45
CA ILE A 218 14.09 9.49 7.25
C ILE A 218 13.53 8.48 6.26
N CYS A 219 14.24 7.37 6.08
CA CYS A 219 13.78 6.28 5.23
C CYS A 219 12.46 5.70 5.72
N HIS A 220 12.33 5.41 7.03
CA HIS A 220 11.06 4.95 7.59
C HIS A 220 9.95 5.99 7.45
N ARG A 221 10.23 7.28 7.68
CA ARG A 221 9.21 8.32 7.47
C ARG A 221 8.80 8.43 6.00
N PHE A 222 9.75 8.32 5.08
CA PHE A 222 9.51 8.31 3.64
C PHE A 222 8.60 7.14 3.24
N VAL A 223 8.89 5.93 3.73
CA VAL A 223 8.05 4.74 3.48
C VAL A 223 6.66 4.95 4.09
N GLY A 224 6.54 5.45 5.31
CA GLY A 224 5.24 5.79 5.91
C GLY A 224 4.39 6.73 5.04
N TYR A 225 5.01 7.72 4.38
CA TYR A 225 4.33 8.58 3.41
C TYR A 225 4.03 7.90 2.07
N LEU A 226 4.85 6.94 1.64
CA LEU A 226 4.59 6.10 0.48
C LEU A 226 3.31 5.29 0.72
N GLU A 227 3.18 4.68 1.89
CA GLU A 227 2.02 3.84 2.22
C GLU A 227 0.76 4.65 2.48
N GLU A 228 0.86 5.92 2.91
CA GLU A 228 -0.27 6.84 2.88
C GLU A 228 -0.84 7.00 1.47
N GLU A 229 0.03 7.12 0.46
CA GLU A 229 -0.38 7.22 -0.94
C GLU A 229 -0.84 5.87 -1.53
N ALA A 230 -0.31 4.75 -1.03
CA ALA A 230 -0.78 3.40 -1.39
C ALA A 230 -2.22 3.17 -0.87
N VAL A 231 -2.49 3.46 0.41
CA VAL A 231 -3.85 3.40 0.99
C VAL A 231 -4.84 4.26 0.20
N LYS A 232 -4.45 5.49 -0.19
CA LYS A 232 -5.29 6.35 -1.07
C LYS A 232 -5.58 5.68 -2.41
N THR A 233 -4.55 5.16 -3.05
CA THR A 233 -4.64 4.54 -4.39
C THR A 233 -5.57 3.33 -4.36
N TYR A 234 -5.43 2.43 -3.38
CA TYR A 234 -6.29 1.27 -3.25
C TYR A 234 -7.72 1.64 -2.83
N THR A 235 -7.89 2.65 -1.98
CA THR A 235 -9.25 3.15 -1.63
C THR A 235 -9.97 3.69 -2.86
N ARG A 236 -9.27 4.44 -3.73
CA ARG A 236 -9.84 4.88 -5.01
C ARG A 236 -10.23 3.69 -5.89
N CYS A 237 -9.39 2.66 -5.97
CA CYS A 237 -9.70 1.44 -6.74
C CYS A 237 -10.97 0.74 -6.22
N ILE A 238 -11.11 0.63 -4.89
CA ILE A 238 -12.30 0.13 -4.21
C ILE A 238 -13.52 0.98 -4.57
N ASP A 239 -13.41 2.31 -4.49
CA ASP A 239 -14.49 3.23 -4.87
C ASP A 239 -14.86 3.07 -6.36
N ASP A 240 -13.90 2.94 -7.27
CA ASP A 240 -14.16 2.70 -8.70
C ASP A 240 -14.96 1.41 -8.94
N MET A 241 -14.72 0.36 -8.14
CA MET A 241 -15.50 -0.88 -8.17
C MET A 241 -16.90 -0.71 -7.57
N GLU A 242 -17.03 -0.05 -6.42
CA GLU A 242 -18.33 0.17 -5.76
C GLU A 242 -19.28 1.07 -6.56
N LEU A 243 -18.70 2.05 -7.25
CA LEU A 243 -19.42 3.01 -8.09
C LEU A 243 -19.71 2.45 -9.49
N GLY A 244 -19.17 1.27 -9.84
CA GLY A 244 -19.33 0.67 -11.16
C GLY A 244 -18.59 1.42 -12.28
N LEU A 245 -17.52 2.15 -11.94
CA LEU A 245 -16.68 2.90 -12.90
C LEU A 245 -15.70 1.96 -13.64
N THR A 246 -15.44 0.79 -13.08
CA THR A 246 -14.60 -0.28 -13.65
C THR A 246 -15.24 -1.66 -13.50
N PRO A 247 -16.36 -1.93 -14.19
CA PRO A 247 -17.11 -3.19 -14.02
C PRO A 247 -16.28 -4.44 -14.34
N ASP A 248 -15.36 -4.35 -15.32
CA ASP A 248 -14.49 -5.46 -15.70
C ASP A 248 -13.51 -5.85 -14.59
N LEU A 249 -13.10 -4.89 -13.75
CA LEU A 249 -12.17 -5.11 -12.65
C LEU A 249 -12.84 -5.96 -11.54
N SER A 250 -14.10 -5.65 -11.22
CA SER A 250 -14.88 -6.41 -10.23
C SER A 250 -15.13 -7.86 -10.64
N ASN A 251 -15.07 -8.17 -11.94
CA ASN A 251 -15.30 -9.51 -12.50
C ASN A 251 -14.01 -10.34 -12.62
N LEU A 252 -12.85 -9.79 -12.28
CA LEU A 252 -11.60 -10.53 -12.32
C LEU A 252 -11.61 -11.66 -11.29
N GLN A 253 -11.15 -12.83 -11.73
CA GLN A 253 -10.88 -13.94 -10.84
C GLN A 253 -9.64 -13.64 -10.00
N VAL A 254 -9.72 -13.94 -8.71
CA VAL A 254 -8.59 -13.81 -7.80
C VAL A 254 -7.57 -14.92 -8.10
N PRO A 255 -6.29 -14.58 -8.35
CA PRO A 255 -5.26 -15.59 -8.58
C PRO A 255 -5.04 -16.51 -7.37
N GLN A 256 -4.75 -17.79 -7.58
CA GLN A 256 -4.55 -18.76 -6.48
C GLN A 256 -3.43 -18.38 -5.52
N ILE A 257 -2.35 -17.77 -6.01
CA ILE A 257 -1.30 -17.22 -5.15
C ILE A 257 -1.85 -16.28 -4.08
N ALA A 258 -2.88 -15.50 -4.41
CA ALA A 258 -3.54 -14.60 -3.47
C ALA A 258 -4.48 -15.35 -2.53
N ILE A 259 -5.25 -16.30 -3.06
CA ILE A 259 -6.13 -17.17 -2.25
C ILE A 259 -5.30 -17.87 -1.16
N ASP A 260 -4.18 -18.47 -1.54
CA ASP A 260 -3.29 -19.19 -0.63
C ASP A 260 -2.61 -18.27 0.38
N TYR A 261 -2.13 -17.10 -0.06
CA TYR A 261 -1.36 -16.21 0.80
C TYR A 261 -2.23 -15.49 1.83
N TRP A 262 -3.35 -14.90 1.40
CA TRP A 262 -4.28 -14.19 2.30
C TRP A 262 -5.34 -15.10 2.92
N ASN A 263 -5.30 -16.41 2.64
CA ASN A 263 -6.30 -17.40 3.07
C ASN A 263 -7.73 -16.98 2.69
N LEU A 264 -7.91 -16.53 1.44
CA LEU A 264 -9.21 -16.09 0.94
C LEU A 264 -10.13 -17.28 0.66
N SER A 265 -11.42 -17.02 0.60
CA SER A 265 -12.37 -17.99 0.08
C SER A 265 -12.16 -18.18 -1.43
N ILE A 266 -12.42 -19.38 -1.95
CA ILE A 266 -12.27 -19.72 -3.38
C ILE A 266 -13.22 -18.91 -4.29
N ASP A 267 -14.31 -18.38 -3.73
CA ASP A 267 -15.28 -17.50 -4.40
C ASP A 267 -15.02 -16.01 -4.13
N ALA A 268 -13.89 -15.65 -3.49
CA ALA A 268 -13.52 -14.27 -3.29
C ALA A 268 -13.34 -13.56 -4.64
N ASN A 269 -13.86 -12.34 -4.72
CA ASN A 269 -13.71 -11.48 -5.89
C ASN A 269 -12.53 -10.51 -5.72
N PHE A 270 -12.19 -9.82 -6.80
CA PHE A 270 -11.08 -8.87 -6.82
C PHE A 270 -11.25 -7.72 -5.81
N TYR A 271 -12.50 -7.33 -5.50
CA TYR A 271 -12.78 -6.33 -4.46
C TYR A 271 -12.27 -6.78 -3.09
N VAL A 272 -12.52 -8.04 -2.71
CA VAL A 272 -12.02 -8.60 -1.43
C VAL A 272 -10.49 -8.61 -1.42
N LEU A 273 -9.85 -9.00 -2.53
CA LEU A 273 -8.38 -8.97 -2.63
C LEU A 273 -7.81 -7.56 -2.38
N ILE A 274 -8.37 -6.54 -3.03
CA ILE A 274 -7.89 -5.16 -2.88
C ILE A 274 -8.12 -4.63 -1.46
N GLN A 275 -9.16 -5.10 -0.76
CA GLN A 275 -9.37 -4.76 0.66
C GLN A 275 -8.24 -5.29 1.55
N TYR A 276 -7.78 -6.52 1.31
CA TYR A 276 -6.64 -7.10 2.03
C TYR A 276 -5.33 -6.38 1.71
N ILE A 277 -5.07 -6.09 0.43
CA ILE A 277 -3.88 -5.36 0.01
C ILE A 277 -3.86 -3.96 0.65
N ARG A 278 -4.98 -3.21 0.61
CA ARG A 278 -5.11 -1.92 1.29
C ARG A 278 -4.84 -2.03 2.81
N ALA A 279 -5.22 -3.15 3.43
CA ALA A 279 -4.99 -3.40 4.84
C ALA A 279 -3.52 -3.64 5.17
N ASP A 280 -2.81 -4.35 4.30
CA ASP A 280 -1.35 -4.47 4.38
C ASP A 280 -0.69 -3.09 4.28
N GLU A 281 -1.09 -2.25 3.33
CA GLU A 281 -0.54 -0.88 3.21
C GLU A 281 -0.84 -0.03 4.44
N ALA A 282 -2.04 -0.13 4.99
CA ALA A 282 -2.39 0.58 6.20
C ALA A 282 -1.50 0.12 7.37
N LYS A 283 -1.13 -1.17 7.40
CA LYS A 283 -0.23 -1.70 8.41
C LYS A 283 1.21 -1.26 8.20
N HIS A 284 1.72 -1.32 6.97
CA HIS A 284 3.06 -0.83 6.63
C HIS A 284 3.20 0.68 6.93
N ARG A 285 2.14 1.47 6.66
CA ARG A 285 2.02 2.88 7.03
C ARG A 285 2.22 3.09 8.53
N GLU A 286 1.48 2.36 9.35
CA GLU A 286 1.57 2.44 10.82
C GLU A 286 2.98 2.04 11.30
N VAL A 287 3.50 0.92 10.82
CA VAL A 287 4.80 0.38 11.22
C VAL A 287 5.92 1.35 10.90
N ASN A 288 5.97 1.85 9.65
CA ASN A 288 7.04 2.74 9.22
C ASN A 288 6.96 4.13 9.86
N HIS A 289 5.76 4.69 10.04
CA HIS A 289 5.63 5.94 10.81
C HIS A 289 6.06 5.78 12.27
N THR A 290 5.78 4.62 12.87
CA THR A 290 6.23 4.28 14.23
C THR A 290 7.75 4.10 14.29
N PHE A 291 8.34 3.33 13.36
CA PHE A 291 9.78 3.11 13.30
C PHE A 291 10.57 4.41 13.08
N ALA A 292 10.00 5.37 12.37
CA ALA A 292 10.58 6.70 12.22
C ALA A 292 10.67 7.48 13.55
N ASN A 293 9.81 7.17 14.54
CA ASN A 293 9.79 7.81 15.86
C ASN A 293 10.74 7.15 16.87
N LEU A 294 11.24 5.94 16.58
CA LEU A 294 12.08 5.17 17.50
C LEU A 294 13.56 5.51 17.36
N GLU A 295 14.34 5.16 18.38
CA GLU A 295 15.80 5.12 18.32
C GLU A 295 16.26 3.93 17.47
N THR A 296 16.20 4.06 16.14
CA THR A 296 16.62 3.03 15.16
C THR A 296 18.06 2.54 15.38
N ARG A 297 18.90 3.35 16.03
CA ARG A 297 20.27 3.01 16.42
C ARG A 297 20.49 2.76 17.92
N GLY A 298 19.46 2.90 18.74
CA GLY A 298 19.49 2.70 20.18
C GLY A 298 19.14 1.27 20.57
N ASN A 299 18.46 1.15 21.72
CA ASN A 299 18.02 -0.13 22.28
C ASN A 299 16.50 -0.34 22.19
N ASP A 300 15.76 0.59 21.56
CA ASP A 300 14.32 0.48 21.40
C ASP A 300 13.94 -0.83 20.70
N ARG A 301 13.08 -1.62 21.33
CA ARG A 301 12.55 -2.85 20.71
C ARG A 301 11.57 -2.52 19.60
N ASN A 302 11.37 -3.47 18.70
CA ASN A 302 10.22 -3.44 17.80
C ASN A 302 8.93 -3.65 18.63
N PRO A 303 8.04 -2.66 18.72
CA PRO A 303 6.84 -2.78 19.55
C PRO A 303 5.80 -3.74 18.95
N PHE A 304 5.83 -4.00 17.64
CA PHE A 304 4.90 -4.90 16.95
C PHE A 304 5.27 -6.39 17.10
N ALA A 305 6.50 -6.68 17.55
CA ALA A 305 7.00 -8.05 17.65
C ALA A 305 6.62 -8.77 18.96
N LEU A 306 6.18 -8.03 19.99
CA LEU A 306 5.87 -8.60 21.29
C LEU A 306 4.78 -7.79 22.00
N HIS A 307 3.71 -8.49 22.39
CA HIS A 307 2.65 -7.99 23.26
C HIS A 307 3.02 -8.20 24.73
N ILE A 308 2.88 -7.17 25.57
CA ILE A 308 3.17 -7.24 27.00
C ILE A 308 1.86 -7.41 27.76
N GLU A 309 1.56 -8.65 28.18
CA GLU A 309 0.28 -9.00 28.85
C GLU A 309 0.03 -8.20 30.14
N ALA A 310 1.08 -7.84 30.87
CA ALA A 310 0.96 -7.10 32.13
C ALA A 310 0.52 -5.64 31.95
N ALA A 311 0.55 -5.12 30.72
CA ALA A 311 0.20 -3.74 30.42
C ALA A 311 -1.27 -3.64 29.97
N ASN A 312 -2.12 -3.04 30.82
CA ASN A 312 -3.54 -2.80 30.54
C ASN A 312 -3.77 -1.57 29.63
N VAL A 313 -2.92 -1.37 28.63
CA VAL A 313 -3.03 -0.27 27.65
C VAL A 313 -3.03 -0.84 26.23
N PRO A 314 -3.70 -0.17 25.26
CA PRO A 314 -3.63 -0.56 23.86
C PRO A 314 -2.18 -0.62 23.38
N GLN A 315 -1.82 -1.68 22.67
CA GLN A 315 -0.46 -1.94 22.17
C GLN A 315 -0.47 -2.18 20.66
N PRO A 316 0.62 -1.86 19.96
CA PRO A 316 0.77 -2.24 18.56
C PRO A 316 0.79 -3.77 18.40
N SER A 317 0.11 -4.27 17.36
CA SER A 317 -0.01 -5.71 17.06
C SER A 317 0.49 -6.02 15.64
N LYS A 318 0.58 -7.29 15.23
CA LYS A 318 0.80 -7.63 13.80
C LYS A 318 -0.46 -7.47 12.94
N THR A 319 -1.64 -7.38 13.55
CA THR A 319 -2.94 -7.23 12.87
C THR A 319 -3.37 -5.76 12.84
N LEU A 320 -4.62 -5.50 12.46
CA LEU A 320 -5.26 -4.17 12.56
C LEU A 320 -5.80 -3.87 13.97
N GLU A 321 -5.58 -4.76 14.94
CA GLU A 321 -5.96 -4.49 16.32
C GLU A 321 -5.17 -3.29 16.86
N ASN A 322 -5.91 -2.29 17.37
CA ASN A 322 -5.39 -1.00 17.85
C ASN A 322 -4.64 -0.18 16.78
N HIS A 323 -4.92 -0.39 15.50
CA HIS A 323 -4.26 0.31 14.38
C HIS A 323 -4.29 1.84 14.53
N ARG A 324 -3.14 2.48 14.30
CA ARG A 324 -2.98 3.93 14.24
C ARG A 324 -2.31 4.34 12.92
N GLY A 325 -3.08 4.88 11.97
CA GLY A 325 -2.54 5.24 10.66
C GLY A 325 -1.44 6.30 10.66
N VAL A 326 -1.43 7.20 11.65
CA VAL A 326 -0.37 8.21 11.81
C VAL A 326 0.89 7.67 12.53
N GLY A 327 0.91 6.38 12.86
CA GLY A 327 1.94 5.73 13.67
C GLY A 327 1.81 6.00 15.16
N TRP A 328 2.53 5.22 15.96
CA TRP A 328 2.61 5.38 17.40
C TRP A 328 3.73 6.35 17.78
N GLU A 329 3.45 7.25 18.71
CA GLU A 329 4.49 8.10 19.30
C GLU A 329 5.37 7.28 20.24
N ARG A 330 6.66 7.63 20.30
CA ARG A 330 7.62 6.89 21.13
C ARG A 330 7.23 6.86 22.61
N GLU A 331 6.63 7.94 23.10
CA GLU A 331 6.17 8.09 24.49
C GLU A 331 4.94 7.22 24.84
N ASP A 332 4.19 6.79 23.83
CA ASP A 332 3.04 5.88 24.00
C ASP A 332 3.46 4.40 24.04
N LEU A 333 4.74 4.10 23.78
CA LEU A 333 5.25 2.75 23.60
C LEU A 333 6.00 2.24 24.82
N ILE A 334 5.82 0.95 25.09
CA ILE A 334 6.59 0.24 26.11
C ILE A 334 7.81 -0.37 25.42
N LEU A 335 8.98 0.26 25.55
CA LEU A 335 10.18 -0.05 24.75
C LEU A 335 11.28 -0.83 25.48
#